data_AF-A0A535KZH1-F1
#
_entry.id   AF-A0A535KZH1-F1
#
_cell.length_a   1.000
_cell.length_b   1.000
_cell.length_c   1.000
_cell.angle_alpha   90.00
_cell.angle_beta   90.00
_cell.angle_gamma   90.00
#
_symmetry.space_group_name_H-M   'P 1'
#
loop_
_entity.id
_entity.type
_entity.pdbx_description
1 polymer ?
#
loop_
_entity_poly.entity_id
_entity_poly.type
_entity_poly.pdbx_seq_one_letter_code
_entity_poly.pdbx_strand_id
1 'polypeptide(L)'
;MHMMTQEPRAREVEWTQANRKELVERIERVLPEDGTKEPLPGLILYRSSNPTAPLHAVFEPAVCVIAQGSKEVLFGNSRYQFDPLHYLL
;
A
#
# COMPACT_ATOMS: atom_id res chain seq x y z
N MET A 1 39.41 -13.43 -16.16
CA MET A 1 38.89 -12.07 -16.40
C MET A 1 37.68 -12.15 -17.33
N HIS A 2 36.47 -12.24 -16.77
CA HIS A 2 35.27 -11.58 -17.30
C HIS A 2 34.14 -11.73 -16.28
N MET A 3 33.64 -10.59 -15.81
CA MET A 3 32.49 -10.46 -14.91
C MET A 3 31.19 -10.38 -15.73
N MET A 4 30.07 -10.36 -14.98
CA MET A 4 28.68 -10.05 -15.33
C MET A 4 27.85 -11.30 -15.69
N THR A 5 26.72 -11.58 -15.01
CA THR A 5 25.54 -10.71 -14.90
C THR A 5 24.77 -10.89 -13.57
N GLN A 6 24.64 -9.82 -12.77
CA GLN A 6 23.72 -9.76 -11.60
C GLN A 6 22.85 -8.47 -11.52
N GLU A 7 22.73 -7.65 -12.57
CA GLU A 7 22.26 -6.24 -12.40
C GLU A 7 20.77 -5.83 -12.65
N PRO A 8 19.83 -6.61 -13.21
CA PRO A 8 18.46 -6.10 -13.45
C PRO A 8 17.60 -5.99 -12.18
N ARG A 9 17.56 -7.06 -11.37
CA ARG A 9 16.68 -7.16 -10.18
C ARG A 9 17.02 -6.16 -9.08
N ALA A 10 18.30 -5.82 -8.91
CA ALA A 10 18.72 -4.87 -7.88
C ALA A 10 18.18 -3.45 -8.15
N ARG A 11 18.21 -3.02 -9.42
CA ARG A 11 17.69 -1.70 -9.83
C ARG A 11 16.17 -1.61 -9.71
N GLU A 12 15.46 -2.67 -10.03
CA GLU A 12 14.00 -2.74 -9.89
C GLU A 12 13.54 -2.65 -8.43
N VAL A 13 14.25 -3.34 -7.53
CA VAL A 13 14.00 -3.27 -6.09
C VAL A 13 14.24 -1.84 -5.59
N GLU A 14 15.39 -1.25 -5.92
CA GLU A 14 15.74 0.11 -5.51
C GLU A 14 14.71 1.15 -5.99
N TRP A 15 14.29 1.06 -7.25
CA TRP A 15 13.27 1.95 -7.82
C TRP A 15 11.91 1.78 -7.13
N THR A 16 11.48 0.54 -6.88
CA THR A 16 10.21 0.26 -6.19
C THR A 16 10.23 0.81 -4.76
N GLN A 17 11.36 0.70 -4.07
CA GLN A 17 11.54 1.25 -2.72
C GLN A 17 11.50 2.79 -2.74
N ALA A 18 12.17 3.43 -3.69
CA ALA A 18 12.19 4.88 -3.84
C ALA A 18 10.78 5.44 -4.13
N ASN A 19 10.05 4.85 -5.08
CA ASN A 19 8.69 5.26 -5.41
C ASN A 19 7.73 5.09 -4.24
N ARG A 20 7.85 3.98 -3.49
CA ARG A 20 6.99 3.76 -2.32
C ARG A 20 7.26 4.80 -1.23
N LYS A 21 8.53 5.12 -0.98
CA LYS A 21 8.90 6.17 -0.03
C LYS A 21 8.29 7.51 -0.46
N GLU A 22 8.42 7.88 -1.72
CA GLU A 22 7.82 9.09 -2.26
C GLU A 22 6.28 9.10 -2.10
N LEU A 23 5.62 7.97 -2.36
CA LEU A 23 4.18 7.83 -2.19
C LEU A 23 3.76 8.08 -0.74
N VAL A 24 4.46 7.49 0.24
CA VAL A 24 4.21 7.70 1.67
C VAL A 24 4.35 9.18 2.02
N GLU A 25 5.46 9.82 1.63
CA GLU A 25 5.69 11.24 1.89
C GLU A 25 4.60 12.15 1.30
N ARG A 26 4.11 11.83 0.10
CA ARG A 26 3.01 12.57 -0.54
C ARG A 26 1.69 12.40 0.22
N ILE A 27 1.38 11.19 0.66
CA ILE A 27 0.17 10.90 1.45
C ILE A 27 0.22 11.65 2.79
N GLU A 28 1.34 11.59 3.50
CA GLU A 28 1.51 12.24 4.80
C GLU A 28 1.37 13.77 4.74
N ARG A 29 1.83 14.40 3.65
CA ARG A 29 1.61 15.85 3.44
C ARG A 29 0.13 16.20 3.26
N VAL A 30 -0.66 15.30 2.68
CA VAL A 30 -2.09 15.54 2.38
C VAL A 30 -3.00 15.15 3.55
N LEU A 31 -2.63 14.10 4.28
CA LEU A 31 -3.34 13.49 5.40
C LEU A 31 -2.33 13.25 6.56
N PRO A 32 -1.98 14.30 7.32
CA PRO A 32 -0.93 14.21 8.36
C PRO A 32 -1.38 13.44 9.61
N GLU A 33 -2.68 13.34 9.83
CA GLU A 33 -3.30 12.68 10.98
C GLU A 33 -4.15 11.48 10.53
N ASP A 34 -4.46 10.58 11.46
CA ASP A 34 -5.32 9.43 11.19
C ASP A 34 -6.70 9.87 10.69
N GLY A 35 -7.23 9.17 9.70
CA GLY A 35 -8.51 9.51 9.09
C GLY A 35 -8.62 9.10 7.64
N THR A 36 -9.59 9.72 6.95
CA THR A 36 -9.87 9.50 5.53
C THR A 36 -10.00 10.84 4.82
N LYS A 37 -9.48 10.95 3.60
CA LYS A 37 -9.58 12.17 2.78
C LYS A 37 -9.64 11.83 1.31
N GLU A 38 -10.45 12.58 0.56
CA GLU A 38 -10.52 12.50 -0.90
C GLU A 38 -9.91 13.76 -1.52
N PRO A 39 -8.59 13.81 -1.77
CA PRO A 39 -7.95 14.99 -2.34
C PRO A 39 -8.35 15.28 -3.79
N LEU A 40 -8.83 14.27 -4.51
CA LEU A 40 -9.30 14.34 -5.90
C LEU A 40 -10.48 13.38 -6.07
N PRO A 41 -11.47 13.68 -6.94
CA PRO A 41 -12.59 12.79 -7.19
C PRO A 41 -12.14 11.36 -7.52
N GLY A 42 -12.61 10.38 -6.75
CA GLY A 42 -12.31 8.96 -6.90
C GLY A 42 -10.99 8.49 -6.27
N LEU A 43 -10.19 9.39 -5.68
CA LEU A 43 -8.96 9.03 -4.97
C LEU A 43 -9.17 9.16 -3.46
N ILE A 44 -9.31 8.02 -2.77
CA ILE A 44 -9.50 7.98 -1.32
C ILE A 44 -8.18 7.63 -0.64
N LEU A 45 -7.72 8.49 0.26
CA LEU A 45 -6.59 8.26 1.16
C LEU A 45 -7.10 7.84 2.54
N TYR A 46 -6.51 6.80 3.10
CA TYR A 46 -6.80 6.30 4.44
C TYR A 46 -5.51 6.20 5.25
N ARG A 47 -5.52 6.69 6.49
CA ARG A 47 -4.40 6.60 7.44
C ARG A 47 -4.90 6.11 8.79
N SER A 48 -4.18 5.14 9.35
CA SER A 48 -4.34 4.69 10.74
C SER A 48 -2.96 4.40 11.31
N SER A 49 -2.66 4.97 12.47
CA SER A 49 -1.37 4.79 13.16
C SER A 49 -1.37 3.55 14.06
N ASN A 50 -2.55 2.99 14.34
CA ASN A 50 -2.74 1.79 15.14
C ASN A 50 -3.59 0.74 14.41
N PRO A 51 -3.48 -0.55 14.77
CA PRO A 51 -4.39 -1.58 14.29
C PRO A 51 -5.85 -1.21 14.56
N THR A 52 -6.71 -1.36 13.56
CA THR A 52 -8.14 -1.10 13.67
C THR A 52 -8.87 -2.35 14.14
N ALA A 53 -10.02 -2.17 14.80
CA ALA A 53 -10.96 -3.26 14.98
C ALA A 53 -11.47 -3.78 13.62
N PRO A 54 -11.91 -5.05 13.53
CA PRO A 54 -12.56 -5.57 12.33
C PRO A 54 -13.75 -4.69 11.93
N LEU A 55 -13.79 -4.30 10.66
CA LEU A 55 -14.88 -3.53 10.07
C LEU A 55 -15.59 -4.36 9.02
N HIS A 56 -16.89 -4.56 9.18
CA HIS A 56 -17.74 -5.19 8.18
C HIS A 56 -18.19 -4.14 7.16
N ALA A 57 -17.76 -4.28 5.91
CA ALA A 57 -18.10 -3.36 4.84
C ALA A 57 -18.17 -4.08 3.49
N VAL A 58 -18.99 -3.54 2.58
CA VAL A 58 -18.96 -3.87 1.15
C VAL A 58 -18.25 -2.72 0.45
N PHE A 59 -17.16 -3.02 -0.26
CA PHE A 59 -16.43 -2.02 -1.03
C PHE A 59 -16.95 -1.97 -2.45
N GLU A 60 -17.06 -0.76 -3.01
CA GLU A 60 -17.16 -0.59 -4.46
C GLU A 60 -15.89 -1.14 -5.12
N PRO A 61 -15.97 -1.74 -6.32
CA PRO A 61 -14.79 -2.22 -7.04
C PRO A 61 -13.78 -1.09 -7.27
N ALA A 62 -12.59 -1.25 -6.70
CA ALA A 62 -11.52 -0.26 -6.77
C ALA A 62 -10.15 -0.94 -6.71
N VAL A 63 -9.13 -0.22 -7.20
CA VAL A 63 -7.73 -0.61 -6.99
C VAL A 63 -7.27 -0.01 -5.66
N CYS A 64 -6.89 -0.85 -4.71
CA CYS A 64 -6.34 -0.43 -3.43
C CYS A 64 -4.84 -0.71 -3.36
N VAL A 65 -4.06 0.29 -2.98
CA VAL A 65 -2.60 0.17 -2.79
C VAL A 65 -2.27 0.43 -1.33
N ILE A 66 -1.47 -0.46 -0.72
CA ILE A 66 -0.94 -0.27 0.63
C ILE A 66 0.40 0.46 0.52
N ALA A 67 0.41 1.76 0.85
CA ALA A 67 1.64 2.56 0.80
C ALA A 67 2.62 2.19 1.93
N GLN A 68 2.09 1.93 3.14
CA GLN A 68 2.85 1.51 4.32
C GLN A 68 1.98 0.68 5.27
N GLY A 69 2.61 -0.14 6.11
CA GLY A 69 1.92 -1.04 7.03
C GLY A 69 1.34 -2.27 6.34
N SER A 70 0.23 -2.78 6.86
CA SER A 70 -0.51 -3.88 6.24
C SER A 70 -2.00 -3.78 6.56
N LYS A 71 -2.83 -4.41 5.73
CA LYS A 71 -4.28 -4.52 5.92
C LYS A 71 -4.67 -5.99 5.93
N GLU A 72 -5.50 -6.39 6.88
CA GLU A 72 -6.12 -7.71 6.88
C GLU A 72 -7.56 -7.62 6.38
N VAL A 73 -7.95 -8.55 5.52
CA VAL A 73 -9.33 -8.72 5.04
C VAL A 73 -9.77 -10.15 5.35
N LEU A 74 -10.93 -10.25 6.01
CA LEU A 74 -11.59 -11.50 6.28
C LEU A 74 -12.72 -11.67 5.25
N PHE A 75 -12.66 -12.76 4.49
CA PHE A 75 -13.68 -13.11 3.49
C PHE A 75 -14.12 -14.55 3.68
N GLY A 76 -15.36 -14.75 4.12
CA GLY A 76 -15.84 -16.06 4.58
C GLY A 76 -14.95 -16.58 5.72
N ASN A 77 -14.37 -17.76 5.53
CA ASN A 77 -13.44 -18.38 6.49
C ASN A 77 -11.96 -18.10 6.16
N SER A 78 -11.68 -17.23 5.20
CA SER A 78 -10.32 -16.95 4.72
C SER A 78 -9.83 -15.58 5.21
N ARG A 79 -8.53 -15.50 5.50
CA ARG A 79 -7.83 -14.28 5.90
C ARG A 79 -6.78 -13.92 4.86
N TYR A 80 -6.84 -12.71 4.35
CA TYR A 80 -5.92 -12.16 3.37
C TYR A 80 -5.18 -10.99 3.98
N GLN A 81 -3.85 -11.01 3.92
CA GLN A 81 -3.00 -9.90 4.35
C GLN A 81 -2.46 -9.19 3.10
N PHE A 82 -2.68 -7.89 3.06
CA PHE A 82 -2.14 -6.98 2.05
C PHE A 82 -1.04 -6.16 2.66
N ASP A 83 0.09 -6.07 1.98
CA ASP A 83 1.19 -5.21 2.36
C ASP A 83 1.77 -4.56 1.08
N PRO A 84 2.77 -3.67 1.18
CA PRO A 84 3.27 -2.98 -0.01
C PRO A 84 3.92 -3.87 -1.09
N LEU A 85 4.17 -5.15 -0.80
CA LEU A 85 4.76 -6.13 -1.71
C LEU A 85 3.77 -7.22 -2.13
N HIS A 86 2.63 -7.35 -1.44
CA HIS A 86 1.63 -8.38 -1.68
C HIS A 86 0.24 -7.76 -1.92
N TYR A 87 -0.23 -7.88 -3.15
CA TYR A 87 -1.58 -7.50 -3.58
C TYR A 87 -2.31 -8.71 -4.18
N LEU A 88 -3.64 -8.74 -4.05
CA LEU A 88 -4.49 -9.73 -4.71
C LEU A 88 -5.17 -9.02 -5.89
N LEU A 89 -4.99 -9.53 -7.11
CA LEU A 89 -5.74 -9.12 -8.31
C LEU A 89 -6.88 -10.12 -8.56
#